data_AF-A0A892ZKR7-F1
#
_entry.id   AF-A0A892ZKR7-F1
#
_cell.length_a   1.000
_cell.length_b   1.000
_cell.length_c   1.000
_cell.angle_alpha   90.00
_cell.angle_beta   90.00
_cell.angle_gamma   90.00
#
_symmetry.space_group_name_H-M   'P 1'
#
loop_
_entity.id
_entity.type
_entity.pdbx_description
1 polymer ?
#
loop_
_entity_poly.entity_id
_entity_poly.type
_entity_poly.pdbx_seq_one_letter_code
_entity_poly.pdbx_strand_id
1 'polypeptide(L)'
;MNQPLNSNPYQPPQSAAETLSTQIDQLAVSDTWKKRFHLIEKAGGIKLPRLKELSFRERMSVNFNVWAFLFGPIYLLIKGMWKFALAWLGVALLVGILLGVIESLFQINTGNAAGVGVAAGLSMLANRNYYKKMVQGRLDWF
;
A
#
# COMPACT_ATOMS: atom_id res chain seq x y z
N MET A 1 43.79 -18.56 -10.92
CA MET A 1 43.33 -17.24 -11.40
C MET A 1 42.20 -16.79 -10.48
N ASN A 2 42.53 -16.04 -9.43
CA ASN A 2 41.56 -15.56 -8.44
C ASN A 2 41.01 -14.23 -8.94
N GLN A 3 39.72 -14.17 -9.25
CA GLN A 3 39.02 -12.92 -9.57
C GLN A 3 38.96 -12.03 -8.31
N PRO A 4 39.18 -10.71 -8.40
CA PRO A 4 39.00 -9.84 -7.26
C PRO A 4 37.52 -9.71 -6.91
N LEU A 5 37.20 -9.97 -5.64
CA LEU A 5 35.89 -9.71 -5.03
C LEU A 5 35.58 -8.21 -5.16
N ASN A 6 34.73 -7.86 -6.12
CA ASN A 6 34.08 -6.56 -6.18
C ASN A 6 33.07 -6.48 -5.01
N SER A 7 33.58 -6.27 -3.81
CA SER A 7 32.78 -6.02 -2.61
C SER A 7 32.35 -4.57 -2.63
N ASN A 8 31.20 -4.30 -3.25
CA ASN A 8 30.58 -3.00 -3.20
C ASN A 8 30.17 -2.73 -1.73
N PRO A 9 30.80 -1.77 -1.02
CA PRO A 9 30.56 -1.52 0.40
C PRO A 9 29.16 -0.96 0.69
N TYR A 10 28.38 -0.68 -0.36
CA TYR A 10 26.99 -0.23 -0.28
C TYR A 10 25.97 -1.36 -0.53
N GLN A 11 26.39 -2.63 -0.65
CA GLN A 11 25.44 -3.74 -0.60
C GLN A 11 24.86 -3.82 0.83
N PRO A 12 23.54 -3.69 1.03
CA PRO A 12 22.95 -4.01 2.32
C PRO A 12 23.35 -5.45 2.67
N PRO A 13 23.76 -5.73 3.92
CA PRO A 13 24.23 -7.05 4.29
C PRO A 13 23.12 -8.06 4.00
N GLN A 14 23.44 -9.12 3.26
CA GLN A 14 22.48 -10.18 2.88
C GLN A 14 21.69 -10.68 4.09
N SER A 15 22.30 -10.64 5.28
CA SER A 15 21.67 -10.95 6.57
C SER A 15 20.41 -10.12 6.87
N ALA A 16 20.35 -8.84 6.49
CA ALA A 16 19.20 -7.98 6.79
C ALA A 16 17.98 -8.33 5.90
N ALA A 17 18.22 -8.60 4.62
CA ALA A 17 17.16 -9.00 3.68
C ALA A 17 16.62 -10.40 4.00
N GLU A 18 17.52 -11.34 4.34
CA GLU A 18 17.15 -12.69 4.77
C GLU A 18 16.38 -12.67 6.10
N THR A 19 16.76 -11.79 7.04
CA THR A 19 16.04 -11.58 8.31
C THR A 19 14.62 -11.08 8.07
N LEU A 20 14.44 -10.07 7.21
CA LEU A 20 13.12 -9.53 6.87
C LEU A 20 12.23 -10.55 6.14
N SER A 21 12.80 -11.31 5.21
CA SER A 21 12.08 -12.39 4.52
C SER A 21 11.55 -13.42 5.52
N THR A 22 12.42 -13.88 6.41
CA THR A 22 12.06 -14.84 7.47
C THR A 22 10.98 -14.27 8.40
N GLN A 23 11.11 -13.00 8.77
CA GLN A 23 10.11 -12.30 9.59
C GLN A 23 8.75 -12.28 8.89
N ILE A 24 8.70 -11.99 7.59
CA ILE A 24 7.45 -11.99 6.80
C ILE A 24 6.81 -13.38 6.79
N ASP A 25 7.61 -14.44 6.66
CA ASP A 25 7.12 -15.81 6.61
C ASP A 25 6.53 -16.29 7.94
N GLN A 26 7.01 -15.73 9.07
CA GLN A 26 6.49 -16.01 10.41
C GLN A 26 5.21 -15.22 10.75
N LEU A 27 4.81 -14.23 9.95
CA LEU A 27 3.60 -13.45 10.22
C LEU A 27 2.34 -14.33 10.14
N ALA A 28 1.45 -14.14 11.11
CA ALA A 28 0.11 -14.76 11.15
C ALA A 28 -0.86 -14.07 10.16
N VAL A 29 -0.52 -14.10 8.87
CA VAL A 29 -1.34 -13.58 7.77
C VAL A 29 -1.45 -14.65 6.67
N SER A 30 -2.48 -14.56 5.83
CA SER A 30 -2.64 -15.45 4.68
C SER A 30 -1.45 -15.41 3.73
N ASP A 31 -1.18 -16.50 3.01
CA ASP A 31 -0.08 -16.57 2.03
C ASP A 31 -0.15 -15.50 0.94
N THR A 32 -1.36 -15.08 0.54
CA THR A 32 -1.54 -13.96 -0.39
C THR A 32 -0.92 -12.67 0.13
N TRP A 33 -1.03 -12.42 1.44
CA TRP A 33 -0.44 -11.24 2.07
C TRP A 33 1.08 -11.38 2.23
N LYS A 34 1.58 -12.56 2.59
CA LYS A 34 3.02 -12.84 2.62
C LYS A 34 3.66 -12.58 1.24
N LYS A 35 3.05 -13.09 0.17
CA LYS A 35 3.48 -12.83 -1.22
C LYS A 35 3.54 -11.34 -1.54
N ARG A 36 2.50 -10.58 -1.16
CA ARG A 36 2.49 -9.11 -1.37
C ARG A 36 3.59 -8.40 -0.57
N PHE A 37 3.84 -8.82 0.67
CA PHE A 37 4.89 -8.25 1.51
C PHE A 37 6.29 -8.52 0.93
N HIS A 38 6.54 -9.74 0.45
CA HIS A 38 7.76 -10.07 -0.28
C HIS A 38 7.93 -9.25 -1.56
N LEU A 39 6.85 -9.01 -2.30
CA LEU A 39 6.90 -8.14 -3.48
C LEU A 39 7.17 -6.66 -3.12
N ILE A 40 6.65 -6.18 -1.99
CA ILE A 40 6.95 -4.84 -1.46
C ILE A 40 8.43 -4.74 -1.08
N GLU A 41 8.99 -5.75 -0.40
CA GLU A 41 10.42 -5.83 -0.08
C GLU A 41 11.29 -5.86 -1.34
N LYS A 42 10.95 -6.73 -2.30
CA LYS A 42 11.63 -6.82 -3.60
C LYS A 42 11.63 -5.46 -4.31
N ALA A 43 10.51 -4.74 -4.27
CA ALA A 43 10.39 -3.41 -4.83
C ALA A 43 11.14 -2.30 -4.04
N GLY A 44 11.76 -2.62 -2.90
CA GLY A 44 12.52 -1.67 -2.06
C GLY A 44 11.73 -1.06 -0.91
N GLY A 45 10.78 -1.82 -0.35
CA GLY A 45 9.95 -1.42 0.79
C GLY A 45 8.86 -0.41 0.42
N ILE A 46 8.38 0.36 1.39
CA ILE A 46 7.20 1.24 1.23
C ILE A 46 7.37 2.32 0.13
N LYS A 47 8.61 2.75 -0.11
CA LYS A 47 8.93 3.74 -1.16
C LYS A 47 8.84 3.13 -2.57
N LEU A 48 8.91 1.81 -2.68
CA LEU A 48 8.86 1.04 -3.93
C LEU A 48 9.75 1.61 -5.07
N PRO A 49 11.02 1.99 -4.83
CA PRO A 49 11.88 2.55 -5.88
C PRO A 49 12.09 1.60 -7.08
N ARG A 50 12.05 0.29 -6.83
CA ARG A 50 12.27 -0.78 -7.82
C ARG A 50 10.97 -1.39 -8.33
N LEU A 51 9.85 -0.70 -8.17
CA LEU A 51 8.54 -1.17 -8.64
C LEU A 51 8.51 -1.47 -10.15
N LYS A 52 9.36 -0.78 -10.91
CA LYS A 52 9.48 -0.95 -12.37
C LYS A 52 10.12 -2.29 -12.76
N GLU A 53 10.88 -2.91 -11.86
CA GLU A 53 11.55 -4.19 -12.07
C GLU A 53 10.59 -5.38 -11.87
N LEU A 54 9.43 -5.15 -11.25
CA LEU A 54 8.36 -6.15 -11.12
C LEU A 54 7.59 -6.27 -12.45
N SER A 55 7.15 -7.50 -12.74
CA SER A 55 6.22 -7.76 -13.83
C SER A 55 4.92 -6.99 -13.62
N PHE A 56 4.15 -6.78 -14.70
CA PHE A 56 2.91 -6.01 -14.65
C PHE A 56 1.92 -6.56 -13.60
N ARG A 57 1.78 -7.89 -13.52
CA ARG A 57 0.89 -8.56 -12.56
C ARG A 57 1.34 -8.37 -11.10
N GLU A 58 2.63 -8.54 -10.84
CA GLU A 58 3.20 -8.31 -9.51
C GLU A 58 3.02 -6.85 -9.09
N ARG A 59 3.32 -5.91 -9.99
CA ARG A 59 3.14 -4.48 -9.78
C ARG A 59 1.69 -4.15 -9.42
N MET A 60 0.72 -4.67 -10.17
CA MET A 60 -0.70 -4.43 -9.89
C MET A 60 -1.12 -5.00 -8.53
N SER A 61 -0.64 -6.19 -8.17
CA SER A 61 -0.95 -6.82 -6.88
C SER A 61 -0.39 -6.08 -5.66
N VAL A 62 0.72 -5.35 -5.85
CA VAL A 62 1.33 -4.49 -4.82
C VAL A 62 0.63 -3.13 -4.79
N ASN A 63 0.38 -2.53 -5.95
CA ASN A 63 -0.16 -1.17 -6.05
C ASN A 63 -1.66 -1.08 -5.90
N PHE A 64 -2.43 -2.16 -6.03
CA PHE A 64 -3.89 -2.06 -5.99
C PHE A 64 -4.49 -3.17 -5.14
N ASN A 65 -5.44 -2.80 -4.30
CA ASN A 65 -6.21 -3.75 -3.50
C ASN A 65 -7.69 -3.67 -3.87
N VAL A 66 -8.15 -4.63 -4.66
CA VAL A 66 -9.54 -4.71 -5.16
C VAL A 66 -10.55 -4.75 -4.00
N TRP A 67 -10.24 -5.43 -2.91
CA TRP A 67 -11.14 -5.50 -1.75
C TRP A 67 -11.26 -4.15 -1.04
N ALA A 68 -10.15 -3.43 -0.91
CA ALA A 68 -10.18 -2.08 -0.37
C ALA A 68 -10.89 -1.08 -1.30
N PHE A 69 -10.81 -1.27 -2.62
CA PHE A 69 -11.55 -0.48 -3.59
C PHE A 69 -13.07 -0.68 -3.49
N LEU A 70 -13.52 -1.93 -3.42
CA LEU A 70 -14.95 -2.26 -3.42
C LEU A 70 -15.64 -2.03 -2.06
N PHE A 71 -14.96 -2.36 -0.97
CA PHE A 71 -15.54 -2.31 0.38
C PHE A 71 -15.05 -1.11 1.20
N GLY A 72 -14.14 -0.30 0.64
CA GLY A 72 -13.69 0.95 1.22
C GLY A 72 -13.11 0.80 2.64
N PRO A 73 -13.43 1.76 3.54
CA PRO A 73 -12.93 1.76 4.92
C PRO A 73 -13.35 0.53 5.75
N ILE A 74 -14.48 -0.11 5.45
CA ILE A 74 -14.97 -1.27 6.21
C ILE A 74 -13.97 -2.44 6.11
N TYR A 75 -13.44 -2.69 4.91
CA TYR A 75 -12.39 -3.69 4.72
C TYR A 75 -11.14 -3.40 5.54
N LEU A 76 -10.75 -2.13 5.63
CA LEU A 76 -9.57 -1.71 6.39
C LEU A 76 -9.80 -1.89 7.91
N LEU A 77 -11.01 -1.64 8.40
CA LEU A 77 -11.41 -1.90 9.79
C LEU A 77 -11.30 -3.39 10.13
N ILE A 78 -11.76 -4.28 9.25
CA ILE A 78 -11.62 -5.74 9.41
C ILE A 78 -10.14 -6.16 9.48
N LYS A 79 -9.28 -5.53 8.67
CA LYS A 79 -7.81 -5.74 8.73
C LYS A 79 -7.15 -5.06 9.95
N GLY A 80 -7.92 -4.38 10.78
CA GLY A 80 -7.50 -3.64 11.97
C GLY A 80 -6.65 -2.41 11.67
N MET A 81 -6.82 -1.79 10.49
CA MET A 81 -6.16 -0.55 10.10
C MET A 81 -7.05 0.66 10.42
N TRP A 82 -7.52 0.76 11.67
CA TRP A 82 -8.60 1.69 12.04
C TRP A 82 -8.23 3.16 11.89
N LYS A 83 -6.98 3.56 12.21
CA LYS A 83 -6.51 4.95 12.03
C LYS A 83 -6.57 5.37 10.56
N PHE A 84 -5.98 4.55 9.70
CA PHE A 84 -5.98 4.75 8.26
C PHE A 84 -7.41 4.74 7.67
N ALA A 85 -8.27 3.83 8.14
CA ALA A 85 -9.67 3.78 7.73
C ALA A 85 -10.43 5.06 8.08
N LEU A 86 -10.25 5.58 9.30
CA LEU A 86 -10.92 6.80 9.77
C LEU A 86 -10.38 8.05 9.08
N ALA A 87 -9.06 8.14 8.84
CA ALA A 87 -8.46 9.22 8.04
C ALA A 87 -9.07 9.27 6.64
N TRP A 88 -9.14 8.13 5.96
CA TRP A 88 -9.71 8.05 4.62
C TRP A 88 -11.22 8.31 4.58
N LEU A 89 -11.96 7.93 5.62
CA LEU A 89 -13.36 8.32 5.76
C LEU A 89 -13.50 9.86 5.85
N GLY A 90 -12.64 10.52 6.64
CA GLY A 90 -12.57 11.98 6.71
C GLY A 90 -12.24 12.63 5.37
N VAL A 91 -11.27 12.09 4.62
CA VAL A 91 -10.95 12.54 3.26
C VAL A 91 -12.13 12.38 2.31
N ALA A 92 -12.83 11.24 2.36
CA ALA A 92 -14.00 10.99 1.52
C ALA A 92 -15.11 12.01 1.78
N LEU A 93 -15.40 12.29 3.06
CA LEU A 93 -16.39 13.29 3.46
C LEU A 93 -15.99 14.70 3.02
N LEU A 94 -14.73 15.08 3.24
CA LEU A 94 -14.22 16.40 2.86
C LEU A 94 -14.29 16.62 1.34
N VAL A 95 -13.85 15.64 0.55
CA VAL A 95 -13.92 15.68 -0.91
C VAL A 95 -15.38 15.78 -1.37
N GLY A 96 -16.29 15.00 -0.77
CA GLY A 96 -17.72 15.07 -1.09
C GLY A 96 -18.33 16.44 -0.80
N ILE A 97 -18.03 17.04 0.36
CA ILE A 97 -18.53 18.37 0.73
C ILE A 97 -17.98 19.43 -0.23
N LEU A 98 -16.67 19.47 -0.46
CA LEU A 98 -16.04 20.45 -1.34
C LEU A 98 -16.57 20.35 -2.78
N LEU A 99 -16.73 19.13 -3.28
CA LEU A 99 -17.26 18.92 -4.61
C LEU A 99 -18.73 19.31 -4.71
N GLY A 100 -19.56 18.97 -3.72
CA GLY A 100 -20.97 19.38 -3.69
C GLY A 100 -21.13 20.90 -3.68
N VAL A 101 -20.25 21.63 -3.00
CA VAL A 101 -20.21 23.10 -3.04
C VAL A 101 -19.85 23.59 -4.45
N ILE A 102 -18.81 23.02 -5.08
CA ILE A 102 -18.38 23.39 -6.44
C ILE A 102 -19.50 23.11 -7.46
N GLU A 103 -20.11 21.93 -7.41
CA GLU A 103 -21.22 21.55 -8.28
C GLU A 103 -22.39 22.52 -8.15
N SER A 104 -22.75 22.90 -6.92
CA SER A 104 -23.80 23.87 -6.66
C SER A 104 -23.46 25.27 -7.18
N LEU A 105 -22.22 25.73 -7.04
CA LEU A 105 -21.79 27.07 -7.45
C LEU A 105 -21.70 27.22 -8.97
N PHE A 106 -21.19 26.20 -9.65
CA PHE A 106 -20.93 26.23 -11.09
C PHE A 106 -22.02 25.53 -11.93
N GLN A 107 -23.06 24.98 -11.30
CA GLN A 107 -24.14 24.24 -11.96
C GLN A 107 -23.60 23.08 -12.84
N ILE A 108 -22.56 22.41 -12.36
CA ILE A 108 -21.95 21.24 -13.01
C ILE A 108 -22.31 19.96 -12.24
N ASN A 109 -22.20 18.81 -12.90
CA ASN A 109 -22.38 17.49 -12.28
C ASN A 109 -21.19 16.60 -12.64
N THR A 110 -20.42 16.20 -11.64
CA THR A 110 -19.25 15.33 -11.79
C THR A 110 -19.57 13.86 -11.51
N GLY A 111 -20.81 13.56 -11.13
CA GLY A 111 -21.30 12.23 -10.82
C GLY A 111 -20.47 11.56 -9.72
N ASN A 112 -20.19 10.27 -9.89
CA ASN A 112 -19.45 9.47 -8.89
C ASN A 112 -17.92 9.55 -9.05
N ALA A 113 -17.40 10.42 -9.92
CA ALA A 113 -15.97 10.44 -10.27
C ALA A 113 -15.07 10.65 -9.05
N ALA A 114 -15.46 11.53 -8.13
CA ALA A 114 -14.70 11.78 -6.91
C ALA A 114 -14.74 10.58 -5.95
N GLY A 115 -15.90 9.93 -5.79
CA GLY A 115 -16.02 8.72 -4.98
C GLY A 115 -15.12 7.60 -5.51
N VAL A 116 -15.10 7.40 -6.83
CA VAL A 116 -14.21 6.43 -7.49
C VAL A 116 -12.73 6.80 -7.29
N GLY A 117 -12.37 8.08 -7.41
CA GLY A 117 -11.02 8.57 -7.17
C GLY A 117 -10.54 8.34 -5.73
N VAL A 118 -11.39 8.63 -4.75
CA VAL A 118 -11.12 8.38 -3.33
C VAL A 118 -10.95 6.89 -3.06
N ALA A 119 -11.86 6.04 -3.58
CA ALA A 119 -11.76 4.60 -3.43
C ALA A 119 -10.48 4.03 -4.08
N ALA A 120 -10.10 4.55 -5.27
CA ALA A 120 -8.86 4.18 -5.93
C ALA A 120 -7.64 4.59 -5.09
N GLY A 121 -7.59 5.81 -4.58
CA GLY A 121 -6.53 6.29 -3.68
C GLY A 121 -6.34 5.39 -2.45
N LEU A 122 -7.44 5.10 -1.76
CA LEU A 122 -7.48 4.20 -0.60
C LEU A 122 -6.93 2.81 -0.96
N SER A 123 -7.40 2.25 -2.07
CA SER A 123 -6.99 0.93 -2.53
C SER A 123 -5.50 0.83 -2.86
N MET A 124 -4.90 1.93 -3.35
CA MET A 124 -3.49 1.96 -3.71
C MET A 124 -2.56 2.00 -2.50
N LEU A 125 -3.03 2.60 -1.41
CA LEU A 125 -2.28 2.74 -0.17
C LEU A 125 -2.53 1.58 0.80
N ALA A 126 -3.63 0.84 0.66
CA ALA A 126 -4.04 -0.22 1.57
C ALA A 126 -2.96 -1.30 1.76
N ASN A 127 -2.32 -1.76 0.68
CA ASN A 127 -1.29 -2.80 0.77
C ASN A 127 -0.05 -2.32 1.53
N ARG A 128 0.37 -1.06 1.28
CA ARG A 128 1.54 -0.46 1.95
C ARG A 128 1.28 -0.20 3.42
N ASN A 129 0.10 0.28 3.77
CA ASN A 129 -0.29 0.50 5.17
C ASN A 129 -0.43 -0.82 5.94
N TYR A 130 -0.94 -1.86 5.29
CA TYR A 130 -0.98 -3.18 5.94
C TYR A 130 0.42 -3.77 6.12
N TYR A 131 1.33 -3.55 5.15
CA TYR A 131 2.74 -3.89 5.31
C TYR A 131 3.40 -3.12 6.47
N LYS A 132 3.20 -1.80 6.59
CA LYS A 132 3.70 -1.01 7.75
C LYS A 132 3.23 -1.61 9.07
N LYS A 133 1.94 -1.94 9.16
CA LYS A 133 1.34 -2.50 10.36
C LYS A 133 1.97 -3.84 10.73
N MET A 134 2.08 -4.76 9.79
CA MET A 134 2.48 -6.14 10.08
C MET A 134 3.99 -6.31 10.19
N VAL A 135 4.77 -5.65 9.32
CA VAL A 135 6.23 -5.83 9.26
C VAL A 135 6.97 -4.82 10.14
N GLN A 136 6.52 -3.56 10.16
CA GLN A 136 7.18 -2.49 10.92
C GLN A 136 6.51 -2.23 12.28
N GLY A 137 5.45 -2.96 12.63
CA GLY A 137 4.74 -2.82 13.90
C GLY A 137 4.08 -1.45 14.12
N ARG A 138 3.95 -0.62 13.07
CA ARG A 138 3.40 0.74 13.17
C ARG A 138 2.21 0.94 12.25
N LEU A 139 1.21 1.64 12.76
CA LEU A 139 0.03 2.05 12.00
C LEU A 139 -0.11 3.57 12.10
N ASP A 140 0.12 4.22 10.95
CA ASP A 140 0.00 5.66 10.79
C ASP A 140 -1.42 6.02 10.30
N TRP A 141 -1.71 7.33 10.26
CA TRP A 141 -2.94 7.84 9.65
C TRP A 141 -2.86 7.84 8.10
N PHE A 142 -1.66 7.78 7.51
CA PHE A 142 -1.40 7.79 6.06
C PHE A 142 -0.23 6.89 5.64
#